data_AF-A0A3A8ZTM2-F1
#
_entry.id   AF-A0A3A8ZTM2-F1
#
_cell.length_a   1.000
_cell.length_b   1.000
_cell.length_c   1.000
_cell.angle_alpha   90.00
_cell.angle_beta   90.00
_cell.angle_gamma   90.00
#
_symmetry.space_group_name_H-M   'P 1'
#
loop_
_entity.id
_entity.type
_entity.pdbx_description
1 polymer ?
#
loop_
_entity_poly.entity_id
_entity_poly.type
_entity_poly.pdbx_seq_one_letter_code
_entity_poly.pdbx_strand_id
1 'polypeptide(L)'
;MNQMTEQELFMQIFISHSSKNAEEAARICRILEQNGTPCFIAPRDIRSGHPYAEELIDGIDHSAAIILLMSEEANHSPHVLREVERAVSKSIPILVYKLEEIVLSKSMEYYLMTHQWISAQSDENCVDVLRFVEDLKHGTAGSIPRSTDAPGPNTGQTNPVSPQNVTKDFSATDTIRKKRLSLAVTLLAVLCVILGGAFVLISHFQNQSVSPIAIGDTVTFGTYLGEPIEWRVLRLSEDNRQAVLISANILTMKAYDAAEGGKYNWYDGTDYWSRESAADTDFSLQILVRGNNIWSSSNIRTWLNSADEVVKYADQAPLSTAMAERKNGYQNEAGFLHGFTEEELAAIVAVDNTTQSNPLYDADTVTTTDRIYLLSLEELSWFDDAGISKFALPTQAAVEQDESGWYLLDYNDFHIEECSWWLREPVEGTSSKCYLVGNGYTDQLLRQENAGLEGFGIRPALTVDLRKADFR
;
A
#
# COMPACT_ATOMS: atom_id res chain seq x y z
N MET A 1 -60.77 16.90 3.97
CA MET A 1 -59.49 17.48 3.52
C MET A 1 -58.51 16.33 3.55
N ASN A 2 -58.38 15.61 2.43
CA ASN A 2 -57.57 14.39 2.39
C ASN A 2 -56.08 14.75 2.46
N GLN A 3 -55.34 13.83 3.08
CA GLN A 3 -53.93 13.88 3.44
C GLN A 3 -53.02 14.18 2.26
N MET A 4 -51.92 14.89 2.53
CA MET A 4 -50.68 14.77 1.78
C MET A 4 -49.63 14.26 2.77
N THR A 5 -49.45 12.95 2.80
CA THR A 5 -48.31 12.28 3.43
C THR A 5 -47.13 12.27 2.46
N GLU A 6 -45.95 12.17 3.06
CA GLU A 6 -44.65 11.85 2.46
C GLU A 6 -43.90 13.00 1.79
N GLN A 7 -42.64 13.10 2.19
CA GLN A 7 -41.58 13.81 1.51
C GLN A 7 -41.69 13.53 0.00
N GLU A 8 -42.15 14.51 -0.78
CA GLU A 8 -41.67 14.61 -2.16
C GLU A 8 -40.15 14.75 -2.04
N LEU A 9 -39.46 13.66 -2.35
CA LEU A 9 -38.01 13.59 -2.39
C LEU A 9 -37.57 14.65 -3.40
N PHE A 10 -37.10 15.81 -2.92
CA PHE A 10 -36.65 16.91 -3.77
C PHE A 10 -35.44 16.42 -4.57
N MET A 11 -35.69 16.01 -5.82
CA MET A 11 -34.67 15.47 -6.70
C MET A 11 -33.91 16.64 -7.36
N GLN A 12 -32.79 17.05 -6.76
CA GLN A 12 -31.90 18.07 -7.32
C GLN A 12 -30.86 17.41 -8.25
N ILE A 13 -30.51 18.08 -9.35
CA ILE A 13 -29.45 17.65 -10.27
C ILE A 13 -28.26 18.60 -10.16
N PHE A 14 -27.05 18.05 -9.98
CA PHE A 14 -25.82 18.84 -9.99
C PHE A 14 -25.31 19.02 -11.41
N ILE A 15 -24.92 20.24 -11.80
CA ILE A 15 -24.35 20.54 -13.13
C ILE A 15 -22.86 20.84 -12.99
N SER A 16 -22.03 19.86 -13.31
CA SER A 16 -20.58 19.98 -13.34
C SER A 16 -20.10 20.50 -14.70
N HIS A 17 -19.30 21.56 -14.70
CA HIS A 17 -18.81 22.19 -15.94
C HIS A 17 -17.52 22.97 -15.70
N SER A 18 -16.71 23.15 -16.75
CA SER A 18 -15.63 24.15 -16.73
C SER A 18 -16.23 25.55 -16.82
N SER A 19 -15.59 26.54 -16.17
CA SER A 19 -16.00 27.95 -16.25
C SER A 19 -16.07 28.50 -17.68
N LYS A 20 -15.35 27.88 -18.63
CA LYS A 20 -15.40 28.19 -20.06
C LYS A 20 -16.72 27.78 -20.73
N ASN A 21 -17.47 26.87 -20.13
CA ASN A 21 -18.74 26.35 -20.63
C ASN A 21 -19.95 26.89 -19.83
N ALA A 22 -19.78 27.96 -19.06
CA ALA A 22 -20.81 28.49 -18.15
C ALA A 22 -22.12 28.90 -18.85
N GLU A 23 -22.05 29.42 -20.08
CA GLU A 23 -23.24 29.81 -20.85
C GLU A 23 -24.11 28.59 -21.19
N GLU A 24 -23.46 27.50 -21.61
CA GLU A 24 -24.14 26.25 -21.97
C GLU A 24 -24.68 25.53 -20.73
N ALA A 25 -23.91 25.51 -19.63
CA ALA A 25 -24.37 25.02 -18.34
C ALA A 25 -25.62 25.76 -17.84
N ALA A 26 -25.63 27.10 -17.96
CA ALA A 26 -26.78 27.92 -17.61
C ALA A 26 -28.00 27.67 -18.53
N ARG A 27 -27.78 27.38 -19.82
CA ARG A 27 -28.85 27.02 -20.76
C ARG A 27 -29.52 25.71 -20.34
N ILE A 28 -28.74 24.66 -20.09
CA ILE A 28 -29.23 23.34 -19.65
C ILE A 28 -29.95 23.45 -18.31
N CYS A 29 -29.36 24.17 -17.35
CA CYS A 29 -29.96 24.45 -16.05
C CYS A 29 -31.37 25.05 -16.19
N ARG A 30 -31.52 26.06 -17.05
CA ARG A 30 -32.81 26.72 -17.29
C ARG A 30 -33.85 25.76 -17.88
N ILE A 31 -33.45 24.90 -18.81
CA ILE A 31 -34.35 23.92 -19.44
C ILE A 31 -34.85 22.91 -18.39
N LEU A 32 -33.95 22.40 -17.55
CA LEU A 32 -34.29 21.46 -16.49
C LEU A 32 -35.26 22.07 -15.46
N GLU A 33 -34.97 23.29 -15.02
CA GLU A 33 -35.81 24.02 -14.05
C GLU A 33 -37.18 24.37 -14.63
N GLN A 34 -37.27 24.75 -15.91
CA GLN A 34 -38.54 24.98 -16.62
C GLN A 34 -39.40 23.72 -16.72
N ASN A 35 -38.78 22.53 -16.70
CA ASN A 35 -39.46 21.23 -16.68
C ASN A 35 -39.60 20.68 -15.25
N GLY A 36 -39.51 21.53 -14.23
CA GLY A 36 -39.81 21.19 -12.83
C GLY A 36 -38.72 20.38 -12.13
N THR A 37 -37.46 20.41 -12.61
CA THR A 37 -36.33 19.72 -11.98
C THR A 37 -35.36 20.74 -11.37
N PRO A 38 -35.27 20.83 -10.03
CA PRO A 38 -34.31 21.71 -9.35
C PRO A 38 -32.86 21.38 -9.74
N CYS A 39 -32.04 22.40 -9.93
CA CYS A 39 -30.61 22.22 -10.26
C CYS A 39 -29.72 22.88 -9.19
N PHE A 40 -28.50 22.36 -9.05
CA PHE A 40 -27.40 23.01 -8.34
C PHE A 40 -26.28 23.32 -9.34
N ILE A 41 -25.88 24.58 -9.45
CA ILE A 41 -24.80 25.05 -10.32
C ILE A 41 -23.96 26.14 -9.65
N ALA A 42 -22.65 25.96 -9.64
CA ALA A 42 -21.71 26.96 -9.17
C ALA A 42 -21.46 28.05 -10.23
N PRO A 43 -21.24 29.33 -9.83
CA PRO A 43 -21.26 29.83 -8.46
C PRO A 43 -22.66 30.27 -7.96
N ARG A 44 -23.72 30.10 -8.76
CA ARG A 44 -25.08 30.61 -8.47
C ARG A 44 -25.62 30.11 -7.12
N ASP A 45 -25.45 28.82 -6.84
CA ASP A 45 -26.08 28.16 -5.71
C ASP A 45 -25.15 28.03 -4.47
N ILE A 46 -23.96 28.64 -4.54
CA ILE A 46 -23.01 28.68 -3.42
C ILE A 46 -23.38 29.83 -2.47
N ARG A 47 -23.69 29.51 -1.21
CA ARG A 47 -24.11 30.51 -0.22
C ARG A 47 -22.96 31.43 0.18
N SER A 48 -23.22 32.74 0.14
CA SER A 48 -22.26 33.76 0.60
C SER A 48 -22.03 33.64 2.12
N GLY A 49 -20.77 33.63 2.54
CA GLY A 49 -20.38 33.51 3.95
C GLY A 49 -20.07 32.08 4.42
N HIS A 50 -20.19 31.08 3.55
CA HIS A 50 -19.80 29.69 3.81
C HIS A 50 -18.55 29.30 3.00
N PRO A 51 -17.73 28.32 3.46
CA PRO A 51 -16.58 27.84 2.70
C PRO A 51 -17.00 27.27 1.34
N TYR A 52 -16.45 27.81 0.27
CA TYR A 52 -16.84 27.47 -1.11
C TYR A 52 -16.76 25.95 -1.42
N ALA A 53 -15.72 25.29 -0.91
CA ALA A 53 -15.52 23.86 -1.12
C ALA A 53 -16.58 23.00 -0.40
N GLU A 54 -17.02 23.42 0.79
CA GLU A 54 -18.04 22.71 1.57
C GLU A 54 -19.40 22.78 0.86
N GLU A 55 -19.81 23.97 0.40
CA GLU A 55 -21.07 24.14 -0.35
C GLU A 55 -21.10 23.33 -1.65
N LEU A 56 -19.94 23.22 -2.33
CA LEU A 56 -19.83 22.44 -3.56
C LEU A 56 -19.97 20.93 -3.28
N ILE A 57 -19.33 20.44 -2.22
CA ILE A 57 -19.44 19.03 -1.78
C ILE A 57 -20.87 18.73 -1.33
N ASP A 58 -21.46 19.62 -0.53
CA ASP A 58 -22.85 19.47 -0.07
C ASP A 58 -23.81 19.48 -1.26
N GLY A 59 -23.59 20.34 -2.26
CA GLY A 59 -24.38 20.36 -3.50
C GLY A 59 -24.32 19.03 -4.26
N ILE A 60 -23.16 18.38 -4.31
CA ILE A 60 -23.01 17.04 -4.91
C ILE A 60 -23.72 15.99 -4.07
N ASP A 61 -23.42 15.93 -2.77
CA ASP A 61 -23.90 14.88 -1.87
C ASP A 61 -25.44 14.87 -1.74
N HIS A 62 -26.10 16.02 -1.92
CA HIS A 62 -27.57 16.12 -1.91
C HIS A 62 -28.23 16.00 -3.28
N SER A 63 -27.44 15.82 -4.36
CA SER A 63 -27.97 15.66 -5.71
C SER A 63 -28.28 14.20 -6.04
N ALA A 64 -29.39 13.99 -6.75
CA ALA A 64 -29.82 12.67 -7.19
C ALA A 64 -29.00 12.14 -8.38
N ALA A 65 -28.40 13.04 -9.15
CA ALA A 65 -27.45 12.73 -10.22
C ALA A 65 -26.61 13.97 -10.56
N ILE A 66 -25.51 13.72 -11.27
CA ILE A 66 -24.65 14.75 -11.89
C ILE A 66 -24.85 14.73 -13.40
N ILE A 67 -24.99 15.91 -14.00
CA ILE A 67 -24.77 16.12 -15.43
C ILE A 67 -23.41 16.78 -15.58
N LEU A 68 -22.48 16.07 -16.23
CA LEU A 68 -21.13 16.52 -16.51
C LEU A 68 -21.05 17.05 -17.94
N LEU A 69 -20.79 18.35 -18.09
CA LEU A 69 -20.55 18.96 -19.40
C LEU A 69 -19.10 18.72 -19.79
N MET A 70 -18.89 17.72 -20.64
CA MET A 70 -17.57 17.29 -21.06
C MET A 70 -17.08 18.10 -22.27
N SER A 71 -15.98 18.81 -22.06
CA SER A 71 -15.20 19.61 -23.01
C SER A 71 -13.72 19.41 -22.70
N GLU A 72 -12.82 19.87 -23.58
CA GLU A 72 -11.37 19.76 -23.36
C GLU A 72 -10.95 20.41 -22.04
N GLU A 73 -11.63 21.50 -21.67
CA GLU A 73 -11.32 22.26 -20.47
C GLU A 73 -11.91 21.62 -19.21
N ALA A 74 -13.05 20.93 -19.34
CA ALA A 74 -13.59 20.12 -18.26
C ALA A 74 -12.72 18.87 -18.02
N ASN A 75 -12.24 18.26 -19.10
CA ASN A 75 -11.39 17.07 -19.11
C ASN A 75 -10.05 17.27 -18.38
N HIS A 76 -9.54 18.50 -18.40
CA HIS A 76 -8.30 18.90 -17.71
C HIS A 76 -8.53 19.73 -16.45
N SER A 77 -9.77 19.96 -16.02
CA SER A 77 -10.07 20.76 -14.84
C SER A 77 -9.95 19.93 -13.56
N PRO A 78 -9.03 20.29 -12.63
CA PRO A 78 -8.92 19.60 -11.35
C PRO A 78 -10.18 19.74 -10.48
N HIS A 79 -10.95 20.80 -10.66
CA HIS A 79 -12.21 20.99 -9.94
C HIS A 79 -13.28 20.03 -10.46
N VAL A 80 -13.46 19.94 -11.77
CA VAL A 80 -14.42 19.01 -12.39
C VAL A 80 -14.05 17.56 -12.06
N LEU A 81 -12.77 17.22 -12.09
CA LEU A 81 -12.31 15.87 -11.72
C LEU A 81 -12.68 15.51 -10.29
N ARG A 82 -12.50 16.41 -9.32
CA ARG A 82 -12.91 16.18 -7.92
C ARG A 82 -14.42 16.04 -7.77
N GLU A 83 -15.21 16.78 -8.54
CA GLU A 83 -16.68 16.66 -8.53
C GLU A 83 -17.11 15.28 -9.06
N VAL A 84 -16.48 14.81 -10.15
CA VAL A 84 -16.70 13.48 -10.74
C VAL A 84 -16.26 12.37 -9.78
N GLU A 85 -15.06 12.46 -9.22
CA GLU A 85 -14.55 11.52 -8.23
C GLU A 85 -15.49 11.41 -7.03
N ARG A 86 -15.95 12.56 -6.49
CA ARG A 86 -16.89 12.59 -5.37
C ARG A 86 -18.19 11.86 -5.73
N ALA A 87 -18.75 12.12 -6.89
CA ALA A 87 -19.98 11.46 -7.35
C ALA A 87 -19.79 9.94 -7.50
N VAL A 88 -18.68 9.50 -8.10
CA VAL A 88 -18.34 8.06 -8.21
C VAL A 88 -18.21 7.44 -6.82
N SER A 89 -17.48 8.08 -5.89
CA SER A 89 -17.29 7.59 -4.52
C SER A 89 -18.60 7.43 -3.74
N LYS A 90 -19.59 8.27 -4.03
CA LYS A 90 -20.93 8.25 -3.42
C LYS A 90 -21.94 7.42 -4.23
N SER A 91 -21.50 6.79 -5.32
CA SER A 91 -22.39 6.09 -6.26
C SER A 91 -23.54 6.97 -6.78
N ILE A 92 -23.30 8.28 -6.92
CA ILE A 92 -24.24 9.22 -7.50
C ILE A 92 -24.14 9.06 -9.03
N PRO A 93 -25.26 8.78 -9.74
CA PRO A 93 -25.24 8.61 -11.18
C PRO A 93 -24.67 9.82 -11.92
N ILE A 94 -23.79 9.59 -12.89
CA ILE A 94 -23.20 10.63 -13.73
C ILE A 94 -23.68 10.44 -15.17
N LEU A 95 -24.30 11.49 -15.72
CA LEU A 95 -24.57 11.62 -17.14
C LEU A 95 -23.50 12.48 -17.80
N VAL A 96 -22.75 11.92 -18.74
CA VAL A 96 -21.72 12.67 -19.48
C VAL A 96 -22.36 13.31 -20.71
N TYR A 97 -22.47 14.63 -20.70
CA TYR A 97 -22.97 15.45 -21.81
C TYR A 97 -21.79 16.04 -22.59
N LYS A 98 -21.47 15.42 -23.73
CA LYS A 98 -20.31 15.74 -24.55
C LYS A 98 -20.57 16.95 -25.44
N LEU A 99 -19.90 18.06 -25.16
CA LEU A 99 -20.01 19.31 -25.92
C LEU A 99 -19.19 19.27 -27.21
N GLU A 100 -18.08 18.54 -27.20
CA GLU A 100 -17.12 18.45 -28.30
C GLU A 100 -16.40 17.10 -28.31
N GLU A 101 -15.82 16.74 -29.45
CA GLU A 101 -15.02 15.53 -29.61
C GLU A 101 -13.62 15.73 -29.02
N ILE A 102 -13.35 15.04 -27.91
CA ILE A 102 -12.10 15.14 -27.16
C ILE A 102 -11.55 13.76 -26.80
N VAL A 103 -10.24 13.69 -26.59
CA VAL A 103 -9.59 12.50 -26.01
C VAL A 103 -9.55 12.68 -24.50
N LEU A 104 -10.17 11.78 -23.75
CA LEU A 104 -10.21 11.89 -22.29
C LEU A 104 -8.80 11.77 -21.70
N SER A 105 -8.56 12.55 -20.65
CA SER A 105 -7.43 12.32 -19.77
C SER A 105 -7.60 10.96 -19.10
N LYS A 106 -6.50 10.27 -18.77
CA LYS A 106 -6.55 8.94 -18.14
C LYS A 106 -7.43 8.94 -16.87
N SER A 107 -7.40 10.04 -16.10
CA SER A 107 -8.21 10.21 -14.90
C SER A 107 -9.71 10.28 -15.22
N MET A 108 -10.11 11.09 -16.20
CA MET A 108 -11.52 11.15 -16.63
C MET A 108 -11.96 9.84 -17.29
N GLU A 109 -11.11 9.21 -18.08
CA GLU A 109 -11.37 7.91 -18.70
C GLU A 109 -11.65 6.85 -17.62
N TYR A 110 -10.83 6.78 -16.58
CA TYR A 110 -10.99 5.85 -15.46
C TYR A 110 -12.34 6.03 -14.76
N TYR A 111 -12.72 7.26 -14.38
CA TYR A 111 -13.97 7.50 -13.68
C TYR A 111 -15.22 7.38 -14.56
N LEU A 112 -15.12 7.66 -15.86
CA LEU A 112 -16.26 7.73 -16.77
C LEU A 112 -16.44 6.48 -17.66
N MET A 113 -15.55 5.50 -17.57
CA MET A 113 -15.51 4.29 -18.41
C MET A 113 -16.84 3.52 -18.47
N THR A 114 -17.59 3.52 -17.37
CA THR A 114 -18.85 2.76 -17.23
C THR A 114 -20.10 3.62 -17.27
N HIS A 115 -19.98 4.93 -17.51
CA HIS A 115 -21.08 5.88 -17.43
C HIS A 115 -21.80 6.08 -18.77
N GLN A 116 -23.02 6.61 -18.74
CA GLN A 116 -23.80 6.90 -19.94
C GLN A 116 -23.34 8.21 -20.61
N TRP A 117 -23.22 8.20 -21.94
CA TRP A 117 -22.77 9.34 -22.75
C TRP A 117 -23.88 9.84 -23.69
N ILE A 118 -24.08 11.16 -23.74
CA ILE A 118 -24.94 11.85 -24.72
C ILE A 118 -24.10 12.92 -25.43
N SER A 119 -24.24 13.04 -26.74
CA SER A 119 -23.59 14.11 -27.51
C SER A 119 -24.53 15.30 -27.71
N ALA A 120 -24.01 16.51 -27.45
CA ALA A 120 -24.76 17.76 -27.62
C ALA A 120 -25.19 18.00 -29.07
N GLN A 121 -24.40 17.51 -30.05
CA GLN A 121 -24.70 17.67 -31.48
C GLN A 121 -25.91 16.85 -31.93
N SER A 122 -26.24 15.77 -31.23
CA SER A 122 -27.42 14.93 -31.48
C SER A 122 -28.61 15.30 -30.61
N ASP A 123 -28.45 16.24 -29.67
CA ASP A 123 -29.44 16.58 -28.65
C ASP A 123 -29.81 18.08 -28.68
N GLU A 124 -30.22 18.56 -29.86
CA GLU A 124 -30.46 19.99 -30.16
C GLU A 124 -31.39 20.71 -29.16
N ASN A 125 -32.27 19.98 -28.46
CA ASN A 125 -33.22 20.51 -27.47
C ASN A 125 -33.09 19.92 -26.06
N CYS A 126 -31.98 19.25 -25.73
CA CYS A 126 -31.79 18.57 -24.44
C CYS A 126 -32.85 17.48 -24.14
N VAL A 127 -33.40 16.85 -25.17
CA VAL A 127 -34.41 15.79 -25.08
C VAL A 127 -33.86 14.58 -24.34
N ASP A 128 -32.63 14.19 -24.63
CA ASP A 128 -32.02 13.02 -23.98
C ASP A 128 -31.66 13.32 -22.52
N VAL A 129 -31.24 14.57 -22.22
CA VAL A 129 -31.05 15.05 -20.84
C VAL A 129 -32.36 15.04 -20.06
N LEU A 130 -33.46 15.50 -20.66
CA LEU A 130 -34.79 15.47 -20.02
C LEU A 130 -35.28 14.03 -19.80
N ARG A 131 -35.04 13.13 -20.77
CA ARG A 131 -35.38 11.70 -20.62
C ARG A 131 -34.61 11.05 -19.47
N PHE A 132 -33.31 11.31 -19.35
CA PHE A 132 -32.49 10.82 -18.24
C PHE A 132 -33.06 11.24 -16.88
N VAL A 133 -33.44 12.51 -16.75
CA VAL A 133 -34.04 13.02 -15.52
C VAL A 133 -35.40 12.39 -15.23
N GLU A 134 -36.23 12.15 -16.25
CA GLU A 134 -37.52 11.48 -16.07
C GLU A 134 -37.34 10.00 -15.67
N ASP A 135 -36.37 9.30 -16.25
CA ASP A 135 -36.04 7.92 -15.87
C ASP A 135 -35.58 7.84 -14.39
N LEU A 136 -34.82 8.84 -13.91
CA LEU A 136 -34.44 8.93 -12.48
C LEU A 136 -35.65 9.13 -11.56
N LYS A 137 -36.65 9.93 -11.98
CA LYS A 137 -37.90 10.11 -11.22
C LYS A 137 -38.71 8.83 -11.13
N HIS A 138 -38.65 7.96 -12.14
CA HIS A 138 -39.38 6.70 -12.17
C HIS A 138 -38.62 5.51 -11.53
N GLY A 139 -37.27 5.55 -11.52
CA GLY A 139 -36.41 4.48 -11.00
C GLY A 139 -36.32 4.38 -9.47
N THR A 140 -36.77 5.39 -8.73
CA THR A 140 -36.78 5.39 -7.24
C THR A 140 -37.93 4.58 -6.63
N ALA A 141 -38.82 3.99 -7.44
CA ALA A 141 -39.95 3.17 -7.00
C ALA A 141 -39.83 1.68 -7.43
N GLY A 142 -38.91 0.91 -6.83
CA GLY A 142 -38.91 -0.55 -7.03
C GLY A 142 -37.69 -1.33 -6.51
N SER A 143 -37.78 -1.87 -5.30
CA SER A 143 -36.86 -2.90 -4.77
C SER A 143 -37.12 -4.27 -5.39
N ILE A 144 -36.11 -4.94 -5.95
CA ILE A 144 -36.22 -6.32 -6.50
C ILE A 144 -35.85 -7.37 -5.43
N PRO A 145 -36.62 -8.47 -5.26
CA PRO A 145 -36.36 -9.53 -4.28
C PRO A 145 -35.39 -10.62 -4.79
N ARG A 146 -34.58 -11.18 -3.88
CA ARG A 146 -33.79 -12.41 -4.10
C ARG A 146 -34.71 -13.63 -4.16
N SER A 147 -34.68 -14.36 -5.27
CA SER A 147 -35.27 -15.68 -5.42
C SER A 147 -34.23 -16.79 -5.17
N THR A 148 -34.57 -17.72 -4.29
CA THR A 148 -33.97 -19.05 -4.18
C THR A 148 -35.08 -20.07 -4.26
N ASP A 149 -35.12 -20.87 -5.33
CA ASP A 149 -35.94 -22.07 -5.44
C ASP A 149 -35.02 -23.28 -5.69
N ALA A 150 -35.17 -24.29 -4.82
CA ALA A 150 -34.78 -25.69 -5.04
C ALA A 150 -35.91 -26.42 -5.82
N PRO A 151 -35.81 -27.69 -6.29
CA PRO A 151 -35.68 -28.91 -5.44
C PRO A 151 -34.96 -30.14 -6.06
N GLY A 152 -34.68 -31.16 -5.22
CA GLY A 152 -34.03 -32.44 -5.59
C GLY A 152 -34.95 -33.54 -6.14
N PRO A 153 -34.49 -34.82 -6.13
CA PRO A 153 -35.27 -35.84 -5.42
C PRO A 153 -34.45 -36.91 -4.67
N ASN A 154 -35.21 -37.70 -3.91
CA ASN A 154 -34.93 -38.50 -2.72
C ASN A 154 -34.78 -40.02 -3.03
N THR A 155 -34.32 -40.81 -2.04
CA THR A 155 -34.42 -42.28 -1.77
C THR A 155 -33.04 -42.89 -1.44
N GLY A 156 -32.82 -43.77 -0.46
CA GLY A 156 -33.65 -44.41 0.57
C GLY A 156 -32.78 -45.41 1.37
N GLN A 157 -32.86 -45.32 2.70
CA GLN A 157 -32.80 -46.35 3.75
C GLN A 157 -32.10 -47.74 3.61
N THR A 158 -31.40 -48.08 4.71
CA THR A 158 -31.36 -49.36 5.49
C THR A 158 -30.11 -50.27 5.48
N ASN A 159 -29.60 -50.52 6.71
CA ASN A 159 -28.72 -51.61 7.13
C ASN A 159 -29.53 -52.89 7.45
N PRO A 160 -28.87 -54.06 7.46
CA PRO A 160 -28.96 -54.98 8.61
C PRO A 160 -27.60 -55.60 9.00
N VAL A 161 -27.23 -55.66 10.29
CA VAL A 161 -27.38 -56.78 11.27
C VAL A 161 -26.50 -58.02 11.01
N SER A 162 -25.72 -58.37 12.05
CA SER A 162 -24.84 -59.54 12.23
C SER A 162 -25.53 -60.92 12.19
N PRO A 163 -24.72 -61.99 12.26
CA PRO A 163 -25.00 -63.04 13.25
C PRO A 163 -23.79 -63.46 14.10
N GLN A 164 -24.13 -64.13 15.20
CA GLN A 164 -23.35 -64.45 16.39
C GLN A 164 -22.47 -65.73 16.31
N ASN A 165 -21.49 -65.75 17.24
CA ASN A 165 -21.01 -66.86 18.09
C ASN A 165 -20.54 -68.20 17.50
N VAL A 166 -19.28 -68.57 17.78
CA VAL A 166 -18.92 -69.86 18.41
C VAL A 166 -17.76 -69.66 19.39
N THR A 167 -17.93 -70.26 20.57
CA THR A 167 -17.06 -70.33 21.74
C THR A 167 -15.79 -71.17 21.55
N LYS A 168 -14.73 -70.86 22.33
CA LYS A 168 -14.04 -71.83 23.20
C LYS A 168 -12.95 -71.17 24.05
N ASP A 169 -13.08 -71.36 25.36
CA ASP A 169 -12.02 -71.28 26.36
C ASP A 169 -10.80 -72.14 25.96
N PHE A 170 -9.60 -71.71 26.35
CA PHE A 170 -8.72 -72.51 27.22
C PHE A 170 -7.51 -71.67 27.72
N SER A 171 -7.46 -71.55 29.05
CA SER A 171 -6.28 -71.58 29.94
C SER A 171 -5.09 -70.62 29.76
N ALA A 172 -4.82 -69.92 30.87
CA ALA A 172 -3.58 -69.25 31.22
C ALA A 172 -2.44 -70.20 31.64
N THR A 173 -1.28 -69.58 31.93
CA THR A 173 0.03 -70.08 32.45
C THR A 173 0.97 -70.62 31.35
N ASP A 174 2.27 -70.28 31.27
CA ASP A 174 3.20 -70.01 32.36
C ASP A 174 4.48 -69.28 31.88
N THR A 175 5.34 -68.96 32.86
CA THR A 175 6.42 -67.96 32.87
C THR A 175 7.83 -68.45 32.46
N ILE A 176 8.61 -67.52 31.86
CA ILE A 176 10.06 -67.21 32.05
C ILE A 176 11.13 -68.30 31.84
N ARG A 177 12.01 -68.13 30.82
CA ARG A 177 13.50 -68.06 30.98
C ARG A 177 14.29 -67.81 29.67
N LYS A 178 15.21 -66.83 29.73
CA LYS A 178 16.56 -66.71 29.10
C LYS A 178 16.82 -65.35 28.40
N LYS A 179 17.21 -64.35 29.21
CA LYS A 179 17.97 -63.17 28.78
C LYS A 179 19.46 -63.50 28.88
N ARG A 180 20.21 -63.34 27.77
CA ARG A 180 21.61 -62.84 27.71
C ARG A 180 22.22 -62.80 26.30
N LEU A 181 21.49 -63.19 25.25
CA LEU A 181 21.89 -62.99 23.84
C LEU A 181 20.95 -62.05 23.06
N SER A 182 20.02 -61.38 23.74
CA SER A 182 19.02 -60.50 23.11
C SER A 182 19.39 -59.02 23.20
N LEU A 183 20.21 -58.62 24.19
CA LEU A 183 20.50 -57.19 24.44
C LEU A 183 21.43 -56.57 23.39
N ALA A 184 22.43 -57.30 22.91
CA ALA A 184 23.36 -56.79 21.89
C ALA A 184 22.69 -56.65 20.52
N VAL A 185 21.80 -57.59 20.15
CA VAL A 185 21.04 -57.53 18.89
C VAL A 185 19.98 -56.44 18.94
N THR A 186 19.32 -56.23 20.09
CA THR A 186 18.39 -55.09 20.25
C THR A 186 19.11 -53.75 20.28
N LEU A 187 20.26 -53.63 20.94
CA LEU A 187 21.07 -52.41 20.92
C LEU A 187 21.56 -52.08 19.51
N LEU A 188 22.01 -53.07 18.74
CA LEU A 188 22.44 -52.88 17.36
C LEU A 188 21.27 -52.53 16.44
N ALA A 189 20.11 -53.17 16.61
CA ALA A 189 18.90 -52.84 15.86
C ALA A 189 18.38 -51.44 16.18
N VAL A 190 18.38 -51.04 17.46
CA VAL A 190 18.03 -49.68 17.88
C VAL A 190 19.03 -48.67 17.34
N LEU A 191 20.33 -48.96 17.36
CA LEU A 191 21.35 -48.10 16.76
C LEU A 191 21.17 -47.96 15.25
N CYS A 192 20.86 -49.06 14.53
CA CYS A 192 20.56 -49.00 13.10
C CYS A 192 19.27 -48.23 12.79
N VAL A 193 18.25 -48.31 13.65
CA VAL A 193 17.02 -47.50 13.51
C VAL A 193 17.29 -46.02 13.81
N ILE A 194 18.13 -45.71 14.80
CA ILE A 194 18.55 -44.33 15.10
C ILE A 194 19.41 -43.77 13.98
N LEU A 195 20.38 -44.54 13.47
CA LEU A 195 21.24 -44.13 12.36
C LEU A 195 20.46 -44.05 11.04
N GLY A 196 19.53 -44.97 10.79
CA GLY A 196 18.63 -44.94 9.65
C GLY A 196 17.65 -43.78 9.74
N GLY A 197 17.10 -43.50 10.93
CA GLY A 197 16.24 -42.35 11.19
C GLY A 197 17.00 -41.03 11.05
N ALA A 198 18.23 -40.95 11.55
CA ALA A 198 19.11 -39.81 11.37
C ALA A 198 19.51 -39.62 9.91
N PHE A 199 19.78 -40.70 9.17
CA PHE A 199 20.05 -40.66 7.74
C PHE A 199 18.82 -40.20 6.95
N VAL A 200 17.62 -40.70 7.29
CA VAL A 200 16.37 -40.26 6.68
C VAL A 200 16.11 -38.78 7.01
N LEU A 201 16.29 -38.33 8.26
CA LEU A 201 16.18 -36.93 8.65
C LEU A 201 17.19 -36.05 7.90
N ILE A 202 18.46 -36.42 7.87
CA ILE A 202 19.51 -35.70 7.13
C ILE A 202 19.18 -35.67 5.64
N SER A 203 18.76 -36.81 5.07
CA SER A 203 18.36 -36.89 3.66
C SER A 203 17.11 -36.04 3.39
N HIS A 204 16.16 -35.96 4.31
CA HIS A 204 14.95 -35.15 4.17
C HIS A 204 15.26 -33.66 4.27
N PHE A 205 16.17 -33.25 5.17
CA PHE A 205 16.72 -31.89 5.22
C PHE A 205 17.56 -31.54 3.99
N GLN A 206 18.19 -32.54 3.33
CA GLN A 206 18.95 -32.35 2.10
C GLN A 206 18.07 -32.37 0.83
N ASN A 207 16.92 -33.04 0.87
CA ASN A 207 15.99 -33.20 -0.28
C ASN A 207 14.76 -32.28 -0.23
N GLN A 208 14.72 -31.27 0.65
CA GLN A 208 13.74 -30.19 0.45
C GLN A 208 14.04 -29.53 -0.90
N SER A 209 13.11 -29.67 -1.85
CA SER A 209 13.17 -29.02 -3.15
C SER A 209 13.29 -27.52 -2.93
N VAL A 210 14.39 -26.94 -3.39
CA VAL A 210 14.57 -25.48 -3.44
C VAL A 210 13.55 -24.92 -4.41
N SER A 211 12.83 -23.87 -4.02
CA SER A 211 11.91 -23.15 -4.91
C SER A 211 12.66 -22.73 -6.19
N PRO A 212 12.16 -23.05 -7.39
CA PRO A 212 12.87 -22.78 -8.64
C PRO A 212 12.78 -21.28 -8.97
N ILE A 213 13.73 -20.50 -8.44
CA ILE A 213 13.85 -19.06 -8.71
C ILE A 213 15.23 -18.74 -9.30
N ALA A 214 15.29 -17.70 -10.11
CA ALA A 214 16.50 -17.16 -10.72
C ALA A 214 16.69 -15.68 -10.36
N ILE A 215 17.93 -15.20 -10.46
CA ILE A 215 18.23 -13.77 -10.34
C ILE A 215 17.45 -13.01 -11.40
N GLY A 216 16.80 -11.91 -11.01
CA GLY A 216 15.95 -11.10 -11.86
C GLY A 216 14.47 -11.46 -11.81
N ASP A 217 14.09 -12.66 -11.33
CA ASP A 217 12.69 -13.06 -11.19
C ASP A 217 11.93 -12.14 -10.24
N THR A 218 10.61 -12.06 -10.43
CA THR A 218 9.67 -11.43 -9.49
C THR A 218 8.91 -12.53 -8.75
N VAL A 219 8.87 -12.44 -7.42
CA VAL A 219 8.15 -13.37 -6.54
C VAL A 219 7.24 -12.60 -5.58
N THR A 220 6.12 -13.21 -5.18
CA THR A 220 5.20 -12.61 -4.20
C THR A 220 5.44 -13.22 -2.82
N PHE A 221 5.69 -12.38 -1.81
CA PHE A 221 6.00 -12.84 -0.44
C PHE A 221 5.61 -11.81 0.61
N GLY A 222 4.86 -12.21 1.63
CA GLY A 222 4.39 -11.29 2.67
C GLY A 222 3.35 -10.29 2.19
N THR A 223 2.85 -9.49 3.15
CA THR A 223 1.89 -8.43 2.88
C THR A 223 2.24 -7.16 3.62
N TYR A 224 1.90 -6.02 3.03
CA TYR A 224 2.01 -4.71 3.66
C TYR A 224 0.73 -3.92 3.42
N LEU A 225 0.12 -3.40 4.50
CA LEU A 225 -1.19 -2.74 4.48
C LEU A 225 -2.31 -3.57 3.81
N GLY A 226 -2.23 -4.90 3.93
CA GLY A 226 -3.20 -5.83 3.34
C GLY A 226 -2.92 -6.21 1.88
N GLU A 227 -1.93 -5.56 1.25
CA GLU A 227 -1.55 -5.84 -0.14
C GLU A 227 -0.37 -6.81 -0.21
N PRO A 228 -0.39 -7.81 -1.11
CA PRO A 228 0.77 -8.66 -1.37
C PRO A 228 1.97 -7.85 -1.86
N ILE A 229 3.18 -8.23 -1.42
CA ILE A 229 4.40 -7.54 -1.83
C ILE A 229 5.08 -8.35 -2.94
N GLU A 230 5.35 -7.69 -4.07
CA GLU A 230 6.20 -8.20 -5.13
C GLU A 230 7.67 -7.88 -4.85
N TRP A 231 8.53 -8.88 -4.98
CA TRP A 231 9.97 -8.79 -4.73
C TRP A 231 10.76 -9.23 -5.94
N ARG A 232 11.85 -8.54 -6.25
CA ARG A 232 12.84 -8.96 -7.23
C ARG A 232 13.95 -9.77 -6.56
N VAL A 233 14.31 -10.90 -7.14
CA VAL A 233 15.44 -11.72 -6.72
C VAL A 233 16.74 -11.02 -7.12
N LEU A 234 17.37 -10.35 -6.16
CA LEU A 234 18.56 -9.54 -6.38
C LEU A 234 19.84 -10.39 -6.35
N ARG A 235 19.88 -11.42 -5.49
CA ARG A 235 21.05 -12.29 -5.36
C ARG A 235 20.65 -13.68 -4.86
N LEU A 236 21.41 -14.70 -5.26
CA LEU A 236 21.35 -16.04 -4.69
C LEU A 236 22.65 -16.38 -3.94
N SER A 237 22.54 -17.14 -2.85
CA SER A 237 23.70 -17.73 -2.18
C SER A 237 24.38 -18.77 -3.09
N GLU A 238 25.67 -19.05 -2.86
CA GLU A 238 26.43 -20.01 -3.69
C GLU A 238 25.80 -21.42 -3.72
N ASP A 239 25.14 -21.81 -2.63
CA ASP A 239 24.43 -23.09 -2.51
C ASP A 239 22.96 -23.03 -2.98
N ASN A 240 22.51 -21.88 -3.49
CA ASN A 240 21.14 -21.59 -3.90
C ASN A 240 20.10 -21.89 -2.81
N ARG A 241 20.46 -21.77 -1.53
CA ARG A 241 19.50 -21.96 -0.42
C ARG A 241 18.93 -20.67 0.13
N GLN A 242 19.57 -19.54 -0.16
CA GLN A 242 19.08 -18.24 0.24
C GLN A 242 18.98 -17.30 -0.95
N ALA A 243 18.01 -16.41 -0.90
CA ALA A 243 17.89 -15.30 -1.83
C ALA A 243 17.84 -13.99 -1.08
N VAL A 244 18.55 -12.98 -1.59
CA VAL A 244 18.31 -11.58 -1.24
C VAL A 244 17.23 -11.07 -2.18
N LEU A 245 16.14 -10.61 -1.58
CA LEU A 245 14.99 -10.04 -2.24
C LEU A 245 14.96 -8.54 -1.97
N ILE A 246 14.59 -7.75 -2.98
CA ILE A 246 14.28 -6.33 -2.82
C ILE A 246 12.89 -6.05 -3.36
N SER A 247 12.11 -5.19 -2.69
CA SER A 247 10.77 -4.87 -3.19
C SER A 247 10.86 -4.36 -4.63
N ALA A 248 9.97 -4.86 -5.49
CA ALA A 248 9.96 -4.50 -6.91
C ALA A 248 9.73 -2.99 -7.07
N ASN A 249 8.79 -2.48 -6.28
CA ASN A 249 8.37 -1.09 -6.23
C ASN A 249 8.65 -0.49 -4.84
N ILE A 250 8.62 0.84 -4.74
CA ILE A 250 8.60 1.55 -3.47
C ILE A 250 7.25 1.33 -2.78
N LEU A 251 7.29 0.88 -1.52
CA LEU A 251 6.08 0.42 -0.81
C LEU A 251 5.36 1.51 -0.03
N THR A 252 6.07 2.56 0.39
CA THR A 252 5.55 3.68 1.19
C THR A 252 6.57 4.82 1.19
N MET A 253 6.13 6.01 1.61
CA MET A 253 6.96 7.21 1.77
C MET A 253 7.10 7.54 3.25
N LYS A 254 8.33 7.58 3.76
CA LYS A 254 8.59 7.82 5.18
C LYS A 254 9.88 8.61 5.35
N ALA A 255 9.94 9.42 6.40
CA ALA A 255 11.20 9.93 6.89
C ALA A 255 12.05 8.78 7.44
N TYR A 256 13.36 8.87 7.29
CA TYR A 256 14.32 7.90 7.84
C TYR A 256 14.29 7.92 9.37
N ASP A 257 14.25 9.12 9.95
CA ASP A 257 14.26 9.32 11.41
C ASP A 257 13.65 10.67 11.81
N ALA A 258 12.95 10.73 12.94
CA ALA A 258 12.34 11.95 13.43
C ALA A 258 13.37 12.95 14.01
N ALA A 259 13.12 14.24 13.86
CA ALA A 259 13.89 15.24 14.59
C ALA A 259 13.68 15.10 16.11
N GLU A 260 14.74 14.84 16.88
CA GLU A 260 14.65 14.56 18.33
C GLU A 260 14.02 15.69 19.16
N GLY A 261 14.06 16.91 18.64
CA GLY A 261 13.41 18.09 19.23
C GLY A 261 11.88 18.09 19.06
N GLY A 262 11.31 17.08 18.39
CA GLY A 262 9.87 16.91 18.15
C GLY A 262 9.30 17.82 17.06
N LYS A 263 10.13 18.67 16.45
CA LYS A 263 9.76 19.57 15.36
C LYS A 263 10.92 19.82 14.40
N TYR A 264 10.69 19.51 13.13
CA TYR A 264 11.73 19.67 12.11
C TYR A 264 12.15 21.15 11.92
N ASN A 265 13.46 21.36 11.80
CA ASN A 265 14.15 22.65 11.68
C ASN A 265 13.72 23.69 12.74
N TRP A 266 13.30 23.25 13.93
CA TRP A 266 12.90 24.15 15.00
C TRP A 266 13.30 23.61 16.37
N TYR A 267 13.93 24.43 17.19
CA TYR A 267 14.21 24.09 18.58
C TYR A 267 14.33 25.34 19.44
N ASP A 268 13.75 25.29 20.64
CA ASP A 268 13.81 26.34 21.67
C ASP A 268 13.57 27.77 21.12
N GLY A 269 12.46 27.95 20.39
CA GLY A 269 12.09 29.26 19.82
C GLY A 269 12.86 29.68 18.57
N THR A 270 13.84 28.88 18.14
CA THR A 270 14.71 29.18 17.00
C THR A 270 14.34 28.34 15.78
N ASP A 271 14.33 28.99 14.61
CA ASP A 271 14.08 28.39 13.31
C ASP A 271 15.41 28.20 12.56
N TYR A 272 15.64 26.99 12.04
CA TYR A 272 16.87 26.55 11.37
C TYR A 272 16.70 26.28 9.88
N TRP A 273 15.65 26.81 9.24
CA TRP A 273 15.44 26.75 7.78
C TRP A 273 16.39 27.66 7.00
N SER A 274 16.93 28.70 7.65
CA SER A 274 17.89 29.61 7.00
C SER A 274 19.18 28.87 6.62
N ARG A 275 19.76 29.26 5.48
CA ARG A 275 21.10 28.79 5.08
C ARG A 275 22.14 29.32 6.08
N GLU A 276 23.17 28.52 6.34
CA GLU A 276 24.28 28.85 7.27
C GLU A 276 23.81 28.98 8.73
N SER A 277 22.78 28.21 9.10
CA SER A 277 22.34 28.13 10.48
C SER A 277 23.35 27.35 11.34
N ALA A 278 23.27 27.49 12.67
CA ALA A 278 24.12 26.70 13.57
C ALA A 278 23.97 25.19 13.34
N ALA A 279 22.78 24.73 12.94
CA ALA A 279 22.49 23.35 12.61
C ALA A 279 23.26 22.85 11.36
N ASP A 280 23.89 23.73 10.57
CA ASP A 280 24.70 23.30 9.43
C ASP A 280 26.10 22.82 9.84
N THR A 281 26.54 23.12 11.08
CA THR A 281 27.89 22.77 11.57
C THR A 281 27.89 22.08 12.93
N ASP A 282 26.85 22.25 13.75
CA ASP A 282 26.70 21.56 15.03
C ASP A 282 25.98 20.22 14.83
N PHE A 283 26.72 19.12 14.97
CA PHE A 283 26.21 17.76 14.78
C PHE A 283 25.16 17.35 15.82
N SER A 284 25.24 17.83 17.05
CA SER A 284 24.22 17.50 18.06
C SER A 284 22.92 18.24 17.73
N LEU A 285 23.03 19.49 17.28
CA LEU A 285 21.89 20.28 16.84
C LEU A 285 21.27 19.73 15.55
N GLN A 286 22.07 19.17 14.63
CA GLN A 286 21.57 18.46 13.44
C GLN A 286 20.59 17.35 13.83
N ILE A 287 20.99 16.44 14.72
CA ILE A 287 20.11 15.36 15.19
C ILE A 287 18.83 15.95 15.80
N LEU A 288 19.00 16.97 16.65
CA LEU A 288 17.90 17.60 17.36
C LEU A 288 16.83 18.20 16.45
N VAL A 289 17.23 18.79 15.32
CA VAL A 289 16.28 19.52 14.45
C VAL A 289 16.02 18.84 13.11
N ARG A 290 16.80 17.83 12.72
CA ARG A 290 16.75 17.21 11.38
C ARG A 290 16.76 15.68 11.39
N GLY A 291 16.79 15.05 12.56
CA GLY A 291 16.79 13.60 12.75
C GLY A 291 18.18 12.98 12.73
N ASN A 292 18.29 11.75 13.21
CA ASN A 292 19.54 11.01 13.33
C ASN A 292 19.75 10.08 12.13
N ASN A 293 20.93 10.14 11.51
CA ASN A 293 21.27 9.28 10.37
C ASN A 293 21.85 7.91 10.76
N ILE A 294 21.88 7.55 12.04
CA ILE A 294 22.36 6.25 12.50
C ILE A 294 21.30 5.16 12.29
N TRP A 295 21.64 4.16 11.48
CA TRP A 295 20.75 3.03 11.19
C TRP A 295 20.26 2.30 12.44
N SER A 296 21.14 2.03 13.42
CA SER A 296 20.81 1.15 14.54
C SER A 296 19.67 1.65 15.44
N SER A 297 19.55 2.97 15.58
CA SER A 297 18.51 3.61 16.39
C SER A 297 17.35 4.15 15.56
N SER A 298 17.48 4.24 14.23
CA SER A 298 16.50 4.96 13.42
C SER A 298 15.08 4.44 13.57
N ASN A 299 14.13 5.37 13.50
CA ASN A 299 12.71 5.06 13.49
C ASN A 299 12.37 4.07 12.36
N ILE A 300 12.92 4.25 11.16
CA ILE A 300 12.60 3.39 10.01
C ILE A 300 13.06 1.95 10.23
N ARG A 301 14.25 1.72 10.80
CA ARG A 301 14.75 0.37 11.12
C ARG A 301 13.86 -0.31 12.15
N THR A 302 13.49 0.44 13.20
CA THR A 302 12.63 -0.04 14.29
C THR A 302 11.28 -0.50 13.74
N TRP A 303 10.67 0.30 12.86
CA TRP A 303 9.41 -0.03 12.20
C TRP A 303 9.54 -1.23 11.24
N LEU A 304 10.58 -1.27 10.40
CA LEU A 304 10.83 -2.35 9.44
C LEU A 304 10.98 -3.73 10.09
N ASN A 305 11.49 -3.78 11.32
CA ASN A 305 11.78 -5.03 12.03
C ASN A 305 10.74 -5.40 13.11
N SER A 306 9.65 -4.64 13.21
CA SER A 306 8.58 -4.92 14.17
C SER A 306 7.45 -5.75 13.53
N ALA A 307 7.01 -6.79 14.25
CA ALA A 307 5.78 -7.52 13.96
C ALA A 307 4.62 -7.10 14.89
N ASP A 308 4.87 -6.14 15.79
CA ASP A 308 3.88 -5.65 16.73
C ASP A 308 2.88 -4.71 16.05
N GLU A 309 1.61 -4.78 16.47
CA GLU A 309 0.56 -3.84 16.05
C GLU A 309 0.86 -2.41 16.52
N VAL A 310 1.55 -2.27 17.66
CA VAL A 310 1.97 -0.99 18.24
C VAL A 310 3.48 -1.01 18.39
N VAL A 311 4.17 -0.29 17.51
CA VAL A 311 5.64 -0.21 17.50
C VAL A 311 6.13 0.66 18.66
N LYS A 312 7.18 0.20 19.33
CA LYS A 312 7.85 0.95 20.40
C LYS A 312 9.15 1.55 19.89
N TYR A 313 9.16 2.86 19.74
CA TYR A 313 10.35 3.64 19.41
C TYR A 313 11.12 3.98 20.69
N ALA A 314 12.44 3.91 20.62
CA ALA A 314 13.31 4.16 21.78
C ALA A 314 13.58 5.65 22.01
N ASP A 315 13.53 6.42 20.93
CA ASP A 315 13.79 7.86 20.82
C ASP A 315 12.51 8.61 20.44
N GLN A 316 12.64 9.83 19.92
CA GLN A 316 11.50 10.59 19.43
C GLN A 316 10.74 9.77 18.38
N ALA A 317 9.52 9.35 18.73
CA ALA A 317 8.67 8.62 17.81
C ALA A 317 8.41 9.42 16.52
N PRO A 318 8.15 8.76 15.38
CA PRO A 318 7.97 9.38 14.08
C PRO A 318 6.60 10.06 13.93
N LEU A 319 6.33 11.01 14.83
CA LEU A 319 5.20 11.92 14.79
C LEU A 319 5.33 12.82 13.57
N SER A 320 4.22 13.09 12.89
CA SER A 320 4.22 14.04 11.78
C SER A 320 4.80 15.39 12.20
N THR A 321 4.55 15.89 13.41
CA THR A 321 5.11 17.16 13.89
C THR A 321 6.64 17.21 13.86
N ALA A 322 7.33 16.08 13.98
CA ALA A 322 8.78 15.96 13.96
C ALA A 322 9.38 15.83 12.55
N MET A 323 8.54 15.80 11.52
CA MET A 323 8.90 15.74 10.10
C MET A 323 8.78 17.13 9.44
N ALA A 324 9.43 17.32 8.30
CA ALA A 324 9.60 18.60 7.61
C ALA A 324 8.31 19.28 7.17
N GLU A 325 7.42 18.54 6.50
CA GLU A 325 6.11 19.00 5.98
C GLU A 325 4.97 18.77 6.98
N ARG A 326 5.27 18.15 8.13
CA ARG A 326 4.31 17.68 9.11
C ARG A 326 3.35 16.65 8.54
N LYS A 327 3.87 15.82 7.64
CA LYS A 327 3.14 14.75 6.93
C LYS A 327 3.78 13.39 7.20
N ASN A 328 3.13 12.33 6.70
CA ASN A 328 3.63 10.95 6.67
C ASN A 328 4.22 10.44 8.01
N GLY A 329 3.65 10.89 9.13
CA GLY A 329 3.99 10.33 10.45
C GLY A 329 3.47 8.90 10.56
N TYR A 330 4.30 7.99 11.07
CA TYR A 330 4.01 6.55 11.09
C TYR A 330 4.11 5.94 12.49
N GLN A 331 4.00 6.78 13.53
CA GLN A 331 4.01 6.35 14.93
C GLN A 331 2.83 5.44 15.30
N ASN A 332 1.71 5.58 14.59
CA ASN A 332 0.48 4.80 14.82
C ASN A 332 0.34 3.64 13.84
N GLU A 333 1.31 3.45 12.94
CA GLU A 333 1.29 2.35 12.00
C GLU A 333 1.81 1.08 12.68
N ALA A 334 1.20 -0.07 12.36
CA ALA A 334 1.74 -1.35 12.76
C ALA A 334 3.13 -1.55 12.16
N GLY A 335 3.94 -2.38 12.82
CA GLY A 335 5.25 -2.74 12.31
C GLY A 335 5.17 -3.38 10.92
N PHE A 336 6.19 -3.18 10.09
CA PHE A 336 6.17 -3.65 8.70
C PHE A 336 5.92 -5.16 8.58
N LEU A 337 6.42 -5.94 9.54
CA LEU A 337 6.25 -7.40 9.58
C LEU A 337 4.91 -7.85 10.19
N HIS A 338 4.05 -6.94 10.63
CA HIS A 338 2.82 -7.28 11.34
C HIS A 338 1.85 -8.10 10.48
N GLY A 339 1.81 -7.86 9.17
CA GLY A 339 0.96 -8.58 8.22
C GLY A 339 1.53 -9.91 7.72
N PHE A 340 2.75 -10.29 8.12
CA PHE A 340 3.40 -11.53 7.67
C PHE A 340 2.89 -12.71 8.49
N THR A 341 2.67 -13.86 7.85
CA THR A 341 2.29 -15.09 8.55
C THR A 341 3.46 -15.67 9.36
N GLU A 342 3.18 -16.57 10.30
CA GLU A 342 4.24 -17.25 11.06
C GLU A 342 5.21 -18.02 10.14
N GLU A 343 4.70 -18.63 9.07
CA GLU A 343 5.49 -19.34 8.07
C GLU A 343 6.40 -18.39 7.28
N GLU A 344 5.87 -17.24 6.86
CA GLU A 344 6.65 -16.21 6.16
C GLU A 344 7.75 -15.66 7.08
N LEU A 345 7.42 -15.32 8.32
CA LEU A 345 8.40 -14.87 9.31
C LEU A 345 9.49 -15.93 9.58
N ALA A 346 9.14 -17.21 9.58
CA ALA A 346 10.08 -18.31 9.77
C ALA A 346 10.99 -18.58 8.55
N ALA A 347 10.59 -18.10 7.37
CA ALA A 347 11.38 -18.16 6.15
C ALA A 347 12.39 -16.99 6.04
N ILE A 348 12.15 -15.86 6.70
CA ILE A 348 13.08 -14.72 6.70
C ILE A 348 14.32 -15.04 7.55
N VAL A 349 15.50 -14.89 6.94
CA VAL A 349 16.81 -15.04 7.57
C VAL A 349 17.24 -13.67 8.08
N ALA A 350 17.48 -13.57 9.39
CA ALA A 350 18.09 -12.37 9.96
C ALA A 350 19.56 -12.29 9.56
N VAL A 351 20.00 -11.12 9.11
CA VAL A 351 21.35 -10.87 8.61
C VAL A 351 22.04 -9.78 9.43
N ASP A 352 23.36 -9.92 9.59
CA ASP A 352 24.18 -8.89 10.22
C ASP A 352 24.56 -7.83 9.18
N ASN A 353 24.03 -6.62 9.36
CA ASN A 353 24.35 -5.46 8.54
C ASN A 353 25.36 -4.59 9.27
N THR A 354 26.44 -4.23 8.60
CA THR A 354 27.38 -3.21 9.08
C THR A 354 27.16 -1.93 8.30
N THR A 355 27.04 -0.82 9.02
CA THR A 355 26.78 0.52 8.48
C THR A 355 27.74 1.51 9.10
N GLN A 356 28.18 2.52 8.34
CA GLN A 356 28.98 3.60 8.90
C GLN A 356 28.21 4.32 10.02
N SER A 357 28.97 4.88 10.95
CA SER A 357 28.45 5.70 12.03
C SER A 357 28.46 7.18 11.63
N ASN A 358 28.25 8.06 12.60
CA ASN A 358 28.32 9.51 12.40
C ASN A 358 29.32 10.17 13.37
N PRO A 359 29.68 11.45 13.18
CA PRO A 359 30.73 12.11 13.95
C PRO A 359 30.53 12.19 15.48
N LEU A 360 29.35 11.81 15.99
CA LEU A 360 29.05 11.82 17.43
C LEU A 360 29.27 10.45 18.11
N TYR A 361 29.67 9.42 17.37
CA TYR A 361 29.88 8.07 17.88
C TYR A 361 31.37 7.72 17.86
N ASP A 362 31.82 7.01 18.89
CA ASP A 362 33.23 6.60 19.03
C ASP A 362 33.64 5.51 18.02
N ALA A 363 32.69 4.68 17.60
CA ALA A 363 32.93 3.61 16.64
C ALA A 363 32.63 4.08 15.22
N ASP A 364 33.53 3.78 14.29
CA ASP A 364 33.38 4.13 12.86
C ASP A 364 32.17 3.43 12.22
N THR A 365 31.80 2.26 12.73
CA THR A 365 30.66 1.47 12.24
C THR A 365 29.78 0.94 13.36
N VAL A 366 28.54 0.64 13.01
CA VAL A 366 27.59 -0.10 13.85
C VAL A 366 27.13 -1.36 13.13
N THR A 367 27.01 -2.46 13.89
CA THR A 367 26.47 -3.72 13.37
C THR A 367 25.10 -3.99 13.99
N THR A 368 24.13 -4.29 13.15
CA THR A 368 22.76 -4.65 13.53
C THR A 368 22.38 -6.00 12.93
N THR A 369 21.57 -6.77 13.65
CA THR A 369 20.95 -7.99 13.11
C THR A 369 19.52 -7.66 12.70
N ASP A 370 19.23 -7.73 11.40
CA ASP A 370 17.97 -7.27 10.82
C ASP A 370 17.30 -8.38 10.00
N ARG A 371 15.97 -8.47 10.08
CA ARG A 371 15.15 -9.30 9.18
C ARG A 371 14.85 -8.55 7.88
N ILE A 372 14.52 -7.27 8.03
CA ILE A 372 14.23 -6.35 6.94
C ILE A 372 15.20 -5.17 7.05
N TYR A 373 15.80 -4.77 5.94
CA TYR A 373 16.81 -3.72 5.91
C TYR A 373 16.72 -2.88 4.64
N LEU A 374 17.28 -1.68 4.67
CA LEU A 374 17.56 -0.91 3.46
C LEU A 374 18.96 -1.24 2.97
N LEU A 375 19.19 -1.23 1.65
CA LEU A 375 20.52 -1.52 1.09
C LEU A 375 21.54 -0.44 1.46
N SER A 376 22.83 -0.80 1.49
CA SER A 376 23.94 0.14 1.59
C SER A 376 24.40 0.62 0.22
N LEU A 377 25.34 1.56 0.20
CA LEU A 377 25.98 2.03 -1.04
C LEU A 377 26.70 0.89 -1.78
N GLU A 378 27.41 0.01 -1.06
CA GLU A 378 28.16 -1.09 -1.68
C GLU A 378 27.22 -2.12 -2.33
N GLU A 379 26.09 -2.37 -1.70
CA GLU A 379 25.09 -3.34 -2.14
C GLU A 379 24.30 -2.89 -3.37
N LEU A 380 24.38 -1.61 -3.74
CA LEU A 380 23.82 -1.15 -5.01
C LEU A 380 24.46 -1.84 -6.22
N SER A 381 25.71 -2.31 -6.09
CA SER A 381 26.37 -3.10 -7.15
C SER A 381 25.61 -4.39 -7.51
N TRP A 382 24.82 -4.93 -6.57
CA TRP A 382 24.02 -6.14 -6.82
C TRP A 382 22.95 -5.94 -7.90
N PHE A 383 22.48 -4.72 -8.11
CA PHE A 383 21.59 -4.41 -9.23
C PHE A 383 22.27 -4.58 -10.58
N ASP A 384 23.55 -4.19 -10.67
CA ASP A 384 24.32 -4.31 -11.91
C ASP A 384 24.61 -5.78 -12.23
N ASP A 385 25.00 -6.55 -11.20
CA ASP A 385 25.21 -8.00 -11.32
C ASP A 385 23.93 -8.74 -11.74
N ALA A 386 22.77 -8.27 -11.24
CA ALA A 386 21.47 -8.85 -11.53
C ALA A 386 20.83 -8.33 -12.84
N GLY A 387 21.37 -7.26 -13.45
CA GLY A 387 20.75 -6.59 -14.59
C GLY A 387 19.39 -5.95 -14.28
N ILE A 388 19.20 -5.47 -13.05
CA ILE A 388 17.96 -4.86 -12.57
C ILE A 388 18.16 -3.34 -12.43
N SER A 389 17.13 -2.54 -12.77
CA SER A 389 17.19 -1.10 -12.55
C SER A 389 17.21 -0.73 -11.06
N LYS A 390 18.08 0.21 -10.71
CA LYS A 390 18.10 0.85 -9.38
C LYS A 390 16.93 1.81 -9.20
N PHE A 391 16.41 2.36 -10.29
CA PHE A 391 15.22 3.19 -10.28
C PHE A 391 13.99 2.32 -10.04
N ALA A 392 13.04 2.86 -9.30
CA ALA A 392 11.83 2.15 -8.90
C ALA A 392 10.63 3.08 -9.03
N LEU A 393 9.53 2.51 -9.51
CA LEU A 393 8.20 3.08 -9.40
C LEU A 393 7.65 2.78 -8.00
N PRO A 394 6.64 3.51 -7.52
CA PRO A 394 5.93 3.17 -6.29
C PRO A 394 4.83 2.17 -6.60
N THR A 395 4.28 1.62 -5.53
CA THR A 395 2.95 1.03 -5.58
C THR A 395 1.88 2.11 -5.58
N GLN A 396 0.69 1.80 -6.08
CA GLN A 396 -0.46 2.71 -5.97
C GLN A 396 -0.74 3.08 -4.50
N ALA A 397 -0.65 2.11 -3.58
CA ALA A 397 -0.82 2.34 -2.16
C ALA A 397 0.20 3.36 -1.59
N ALA A 398 1.46 3.33 -2.05
CA ALA A 398 2.46 4.31 -1.64
C ALA A 398 2.09 5.74 -2.09
N VAL A 399 1.51 5.88 -3.29
CA VAL A 399 1.03 7.18 -3.81
C VAL A 399 -0.19 7.66 -3.03
N GLU A 400 -1.14 6.78 -2.73
CA GLU A 400 -2.35 7.11 -1.98
C GLU A 400 -2.07 7.47 -0.51
N GLN A 401 -1.06 6.84 0.10
CA GLN A 401 -0.64 7.12 1.48
C GLN A 401 0.17 8.42 1.60
N ASP A 402 0.82 8.88 0.53
CA ASP A 402 1.68 10.07 0.59
C ASP A 402 0.87 11.36 0.77
N GLU A 403 0.91 11.91 1.97
CA GLU A 403 0.28 13.20 2.28
C GLU A 403 1.15 14.41 1.90
N SER A 404 2.42 14.20 1.53
CA SER A 404 3.34 15.28 1.20
C SER A 404 3.12 15.82 -0.22
N GLY A 405 2.68 14.96 -1.14
CA GLY A 405 2.49 15.29 -2.56
C GLY A 405 3.79 15.44 -3.36
N TRP A 406 4.95 15.20 -2.74
CA TRP A 406 6.26 15.26 -3.40
C TRP A 406 6.34 14.26 -4.55
N TYR A 407 5.63 13.14 -4.38
CA TYR A 407 5.56 12.08 -5.36
C TYR A 407 5.07 12.53 -6.73
N LEU A 408 3.95 13.25 -6.74
CA LEU A 408 3.33 13.71 -7.96
C LEU A 408 4.00 14.97 -8.49
N LEU A 409 4.81 15.66 -7.70
CA LEU A 409 5.49 16.88 -8.15
C LEU A 409 6.48 16.56 -9.28
N ASP A 410 7.36 15.57 -9.08
CA ASP A 410 8.33 15.17 -10.10
C ASP A 410 7.65 14.65 -11.38
N TYR A 411 6.55 13.90 -11.24
CA TYR A 411 5.77 13.43 -12.39
C TYR A 411 5.02 14.56 -13.11
N ASN A 412 4.38 15.46 -12.38
CA ASN A 412 3.56 16.53 -12.96
C ASN A 412 4.42 17.60 -13.65
N ASP A 413 5.56 17.94 -13.04
CA ASP A 413 6.41 19.02 -13.53
C ASP A 413 7.44 18.53 -14.55
N PHE A 414 7.92 17.30 -14.41
CA PHE A 414 9.04 16.77 -15.20
C PHE A 414 8.76 15.43 -15.91
N HIS A 415 7.56 14.85 -15.74
CA HIS A 415 7.18 13.54 -16.30
C HIS A 415 8.11 12.39 -15.90
N ILE A 416 8.58 12.42 -14.65
CA ILE A 416 9.42 11.38 -14.06
C ILE A 416 8.53 10.46 -13.25
N GLU A 417 8.50 9.19 -13.61
CA GLU A 417 7.67 8.20 -12.93
C GLU A 417 8.41 7.53 -11.78
N GLU A 418 9.74 7.41 -11.86
CA GLU A 418 10.57 6.84 -10.81
C GLU A 418 10.80 7.83 -9.66
N CYS A 419 11.14 7.28 -8.50
CA CYS A 419 11.22 8.06 -7.27
C CYS A 419 12.48 7.74 -6.48
N SER A 420 12.88 8.73 -5.68
CA SER A 420 14.05 8.58 -4.84
C SER A 420 13.72 7.71 -3.63
N TRP A 421 14.65 6.85 -3.21
CA TRP A 421 14.45 5.93 -2.08
C TRP A 421 15.68 5.82 -1.19
N TRP A 422 15.44 5.62 0.11
CA TRP A 422 16.46 5.66 1.15
C TRP A 422 17.42 4.48 1.10
N LEU A 423 18.69 4.75 1.39
CA LEU A 423 19.68 3.76 1.78
C LEU A 423 19.89 3.80 3.29
N ARG A 424 20.43 2.72 3.87
CA ARG A 424 20.77 2.72 5.31
C ARG A 424 22.00 3.57 5.64
N GLU A 425 22.75 4.01 4.64
CA GLU A 425 24.08 4.61 4.80
C GLU A 425 24.02 6.12 5.15
N PRO A 426 24.69 6.57 6.23
CA PRO A 426 24.82 7.98 6.52
C PRO A 426 25.79 8.67 5.56
N VAL A 427 25.60 9.97 5.36
CA VAL A 427 26.56 10.82 4.64
C VAL A 427 27.72 11.19 5.57
N GLU A 428 28.94 10.93 5.10
CA GLU A 428 30.18 11.22 5.83
C GLU A 428 30.22 12.69 6.30
N GLY A 429 30.67 12.90 7.55
CA GLY A 429 30.82 14.24 8.11
C GLY A 429 29.49 14.93 8.46
N THR A 430 28.39 14.19 8.55
CA THR A 430 27.08 14.71 8.97
C THR A 430 26.44 13.76 9.99
N SER A 431 25.56 14.27 10.84
CA SER A 431 24.79 13.45 11.79
C SER A 431 23.29 13.35 11.46
N SER A 432 22.84 14.08 10.43
CA SER A 432 21.45 14.04 9.99
C SER A 432 21.25 13.60 8.54
N LYS A 433 22.27 13.54 7.67
CA LYS A 433 22.04 13.20 6.26
C LYS A 433 22.25 11.71 5.97
N CYS A 434 21.37 11.16 5.14
CA CYS A 434 21.47 9.81 4.59
C CYS A 434 21.56 9.87 3.06
N TYR A 435 22.12 8.83 2.45
CA TYR A 435 22.09 8.68 1.00
C TYR A 435 20.74 8.15 0.52
N LEU A 436 20.36 8.58 -0.68
CA LEU A 436 19.25 8.01 -1.45
C LEU A 436 19.72 7.61 -2.83
N VAL A 437 19.06 6.62 -3.40
CA VAL A 437 19.04 6.46 -4.85
C VAL A 437 18.08 7.50 -5.41
N GLY A 438 18.50 8.26 -6.41
CA GLY A 438 17.71 9.28 -7.08
C GLY A 438 16.64 8.69 -8.00
N ASN A 439 15.80 9.55 -8.54
CA ASN A 439 14.72 9.23 -9.48
C ASN A 439 15.15 9.20 -10.96
N GLY A 440 16.44 9.37 -11.25
CA GLY A 440 16.95 9.39 -12.62
C GLY A 440 16.81 10.72 -13.37
N TYR A 441 16.32 11.79 -12.72
CA TYR A 441 16.24 13.11 -13.35
C TYR A 441 17.61 13.69 -13.72
N THR A 442 18.60 13.44 -12.87
CA THR A 442 19.96 13.96 -13.01
C THR A 442 20.92 12.83 -13.34
N ASP A 443 22.07 13.16 -13.93
CA ASP A 443 23.15 12.19 -14.19
C ASP A 443 23.76 11.60 -12.89
N GLN A 444 23.43 12.17 -11.71
CA GLN A 444 23.85 11.65 -10.42
C GLN A 444 22.85 10.62 -9.90
N LEU A 445 23.32 9.38 -9.74
CA LEU A 445 22.54 8.30 -9.14
C LEU A 445 22.21 8.57 -7.67
N LEU A 446 23.15 9.14 -6.92
CA LEU A 446 23.02 9.31 -5.47
C LEU A 446 22.58 10.73 -5.13
N ARG A 447 21.60 10.82 -4.23
CA ARG A 447 21.17 12.06 -3.56
C ARG A 447 21.49 11.99 -2.08
N GLN A 448 21.44 13.15 -1.42
CA GLN A 448 21.72 13.29 0.01
C GLN A 448 20.67 14.20 0.62
N GLU A 449 19.96 13.74 1.64
CA GLU A 449 18.92 14.52 2.30
C GLU A 449 18.94 14.26 3.81
N ASN A 450 18.36 15.17 4.60
CA ASN A 450 18.27 14.95 6.04
C ASN A 450 17.24 13.87 6.39
N ALA A 451 17.51 13.13 7.46
CA ALA A 451 16.74 11.97 7.90
C ALA A 451 15.28 12.30 8.20
N GLY A 452 15.00 13.51 8.69
CA GLY A 452 13.66 14.01 9.00
C GLY A 452 12.85 14.55 7.83
N LEU A 453 13.37 14.53 6.59
CA LEU A 453 12.53 14.80 5.41
C LEU A 453 11.67 13.58 5.12
N GLU A 454 10.37 13.74 5.20
CA GLU A 454 9.38 12.83 4.66
C GLU A 454 9.17 13.06 3.15
N GLY A 455 8.74 12.02 2.42
CA GLY A 455 8.49 12.11 0.98
C GLY A 455 9.46 11.27 0.11
N PHE A 456 10.34 10.50 0.75
CA PHE A 456 11.22 9.56 0.05
C PHE A 456 10.81 8.11 0.27
N GLY A 457 11.06 7.30 -0.75
CA GLY A 457 10.59 5.94 -0.86
C GLY A 457 11.30 4.96 0.05
N ILE A 458 10.51 4.00 0.55
CA ILE A 458 11.01 2.82 1.26
C ILE A 458 11.00 1.63 0.30
N ARG A 459 12.21 1.16 -0.04
CA ARG A 459 12.44 -0.01 -0.88
C ARG A 459 13.19 -1.07 -0.06
N PRO A 460 12.49 -1.84 0.79
CA PRO A 460 13.13 -2.76 1.70
C PRO A 460 13.73 -3.96 0.97
N ALA A 461 14.76 -4.53 1.59
CA ALA A 461 15.36 -5.80 1.23
C ALA A 461 15.24 -6.79 2.39
N LEU A 462 15.24 -8.08 2.06
CA LEU A 462 15.24 -9.16 3.03
C LEU A 462 15.96 -10.38 2.46
N THR A 463 16.38 -11.28 3.33
CA THR A 463 16.96 -12.57 2.93
C THR A 463 15.99 -13.69 3.30
N VAL A 464 15.69 -14.61 2.38
CA VAL A 464 14.83 -15.77 2.64
C VAL A 464 15.58 -17.09 2.55
N ASP A 465 15.18 -18.07 3.34
CA ASP A 465 15.54 -19.49 3.18
C ASP A 465 14.61 -20.14 2.15
N LEU A 466 15.13 -20.45 0.97
CA LEU A 466 14.38 -20.99 -0.17
C LEU A 466 13.83 -22.40 0.04
N ARG A 467 14.17 -23.05 1.15
CA ARG A 467 13.58 -24.34 1.55
C ARG A 467 12.33 -24.17 2.40
N LYS A 468 12.11 -22.95 2.92
CA LYS A 468 10.97 -22.59 3.77
C LYS A 468 10.04 -21.58 3.10
N ALA A 469 10.58 -20.73 2.24
CA ALA A 469 9.82 -19.71 1.54
C ALA A 469 8.85 -20.35 0.55
N ASP A 470 7.57 -20.03 0.72
CA ASP A 470 6.52 -20.31 -0.25
C ASP A 470 6.16 -19.02 -0.96
N PHE A 471 6.39 -18.98 -2.27
CA PHE A 471 6.09 -17.82 -3.10
C PHE A 471 4.72 -18.00 -3.74
N ARG A 472 3.85 -17.00 -3.59
CA ARG A 472 2.45 -17.07 -4.04
C ARG A 472 2.29 -16.81 -5.53
#